data_AF-A0A519JV24-F1
#
_entry.id   AF-A0A519JV24-F1
#
_cell.length_a   1.000
_cell.length_b   1.000
_cell.length_c   1.000
_cell.angle_alpha   90.00
_cell.angle_beta   90.00
_cell.angle_gamma   90.00
#
_symmetry.space_group_name_H-M   'P 1'
#
loop_
_entity.id
_entity.type
_entity.pdbx_description
1 polymer ?
#
loop_
_entity_poly.entity_id
_entity_poly.type
_entity_poly.pdbx_seq_one_letter_code
_entity_poly.pdbx_strand_id
1 'polypeptide(L)'
;PAGGTLIANPVTDAPGFQIGNVFVMAGVPKIMTAMLEDVAPRLRTGAVVRSRTVRVSGVGEGAIADILTAAAKAEREVSFGSYPFGHGSVGEVGTNLVVRGRDEAKVAAAVTGLVADLTAAGIVAAEV
;
A
#
# COMPACT_ATOMS: atom_id res chain seq x y z
N PRO A 1 -16.56 28.74 -5.05
CA PRO A 1 -15.66 29.93 -5.08
C PRO A 1 -15.52 30.45 -6.50
N ALA A 2 -15.18 31.73 -6.69
CA ALA A 2 -14.91 32.26 -8.04
C ALA A 2 -13.74 31.49 -8.69
N GLY A 3 -13.91 31.08 -9.95
CA GLY A 3 -12.90 30.31 -10.70
C GLY A 3 -12.78 28.82 -10.35
N GLY A 4 -13.68 28.28 -9.51
CA GLY A 4 -13.68 26.87 -9.16
C GLY A 4 -14.58 26.00 -10.05
N THR A 5 -14.19 24.74 -10.25
CA THR A 5 -15.05 23.71 -10.85
C THR A 5 -15.65 22.83 -9.77
N LEU A 6 -16.86 22.32 -9.99
CA LEU A 6 -17.51 21.44 -9.01
C LEU A 6 -16.87 20.05 -9.04
N ILE A 7 -16.78 19.44 -7.87
CA ILE A 7 -16.49 18.02 -7.69
C ILE A 7 -17.80 17.32 -7.39
N ALA A 8 -18.17 16.35 -8.22
CA ALA A 8 -19.40 15.61 -8.07
C ALA A 8 -19.38 14.85 -6.74
N ASN A 9 -20.51 14.88 -6.05
CA ASN A 9 -20.75 14.09 -4.86
C ASN A 9 -21.99 13.24 -5.12
N PRO A 10 -21.85 11.93 -5.40
CA PRO A 10 -23.00 11.08 -5.69
C PRO A 10 -23.74 10.63 -4.42
N VAL A 11 -23.24 10.96 -3.23
CA VAL A 11 -23.80 10.53 -1.94
C VAL A 11 -24.71 11.60 -1.33
N THR A 12 -24.41 12.88 -1.53
CA THR A 12 -25.21 13.99 -1.01
C THR A 12 -25.27 15.15 -2.02
N ASP A 13 -26.26 16.03 -1.86
CA ASP A 13 -26.47 17.19 -2.75
C ASP A 13 -25.39 18.28 -2.59
N ALA A 14 -24.48 18.16 -1.61
CA ALA A 14 -23.43 19.14 -1.36
C ALA A 14 -22.17 18.78 -2.16
N PRO A 15 -21.83 19.50 -3.25
CA PRO A 15 -20.65 19.22 -4.05
C PRO A 15 -19.38 19.72 -3.36
N GLY A 16 -18.25 19.13 -3.74
CA GLY A 16 -16.94 19.73 -3.48
C GLY A 16 -16.59 20.77 -4.54
N PHE A 17 -15.37 21.28 -4.47
CA PHE A 17 -14.87 22.15 -5.52
C PHE A 17 -13.35 22.01 -5.71
N GLN A 18 -12.90 22.38 -6.89
CA GLN A 18 -11.51 22.41 -7.28
C GLN A 18 -11.13 23.82 -7.74
N ILE A 19 -9.95 24.31 -7.36
CA ILE A 19 -9.33 25.53 -7.91
C ILE A 19 -7.88 25.20 -8.24
N GLY A 20 -7.53 25.18 -9.53
CA GLY A 20 -6.20 24.74 -9.97
C GLY A 20 -5.89 23.31 -9.49
N ASN A 21 -4.84 23.16 -8.69
CA ASN A 21 -4.41 21.89 -8.08
C ASN A 21 -4.95 21.67 -6.65
N VAL A 22 -5.85 22.53 -6.16
CA VAL A 22 -6.47 22.41 -4.84
C VAL A 22 -7.84 21.76 -4.98
N PHE A 23 -8.06 20.66 -4.26
CA PHE A 23 -9.33 19.92 -4.25
C PHE A 23 -9.90 19.96 -2.83
N VAL A 24 -11.14 20.43 -2.70
CA VAL A 24 -11.87 20.48 -1.42
C VAL A 24 -13.01 19.48 -1.48
N MET A 25 -12.96 18.50 -0.58
CA MET A 25 -13.90 17.38 -0.50
C MET A 25 -14.53 17.31 0.89
N ALA A 26 -15.56 16.47 1.04
CA ALA A 26 -16.20 16.22 2.32
C ALA A 26 -15.23 15.62 3.35
N GLY A 27 -15.40 15.96 4.63
CA GLY A 27 -14.61 15.39 5.72
C GLY A 27 -15.03 13.97 6.13
N VAL A 28 -16.18 13.49 5.67
CA VAL A 28 -16.70 12.15 5.98
C VAL A 28 -16.05 11.13 5.03
N PRO A 29 -15.33 10.09 5.53
CA PRO A 29 -14.54 9.19 4.68
C PRO A 29 -15.34 8.58 3.52
N LYS A 30 -16.56 8.08 3.79
CA LYS A 30 -17.40 7.46 2.77
C LYS A 30 -17.77 8.42 1.63
N ILE A 31 -18.04 9.68 1.95
CA ILE A 31 -18.39 10.70 0.95
C ILE A 31 -17.14 11.10 0.16
N MET A 32 -16.01 11.31 0.85
CA MET A 32 -14.73 11.61 0.23
C MET A 32 -14.29 10.53 -0.76
N THR A 33 -14.45 9.25 -0.42
CA THR A 33 -14.14 8.14 -1.34
C THR A 33 -14.98 8.20 -2.62
N ALA A 34 -16.26 8.54 -2.52
CA ALA A 34 -17.12 8.68 -3.69
C ALA A 34 -16.76 9.90 -4.54
N MET A 35 -16.39 11.01 -3.90
CA MET A 35 -15.91 12.22 -4.60
C MET A 35 -14.57 11.98 -5.30
N LEU A 36 -13.73 11.08 -4.78
CA LEU A 36 -12.46 10.71 -5.40
C LEU A 36 -12.63 10.08 -6.79
N GLU A 37 -13.76 9.44 -7.09
CA GLU A 37 -14.01 8.86 -8.42
C GLU A 37 -14.07 9.94 -9.51
N ASP A 38 -14.58 11.13 -9.18
CA ASP A 38 -14.64 12.29 -10.07
C ASP A 38 -13.32 13.09 -10.08
N VAL A 39 -12.60 13.09 -8.95
CA VAL A 39 -11.29 13.77 -8.84
C VAL A 39 -10.17 12.99 -9.52
N ALA A 40 -10.16 11.65 -9.43
CA ALA A 40 -9.05 10.82 -9.88
C ALA A 40 -8.64 11.06 -11.34
N PRO A 41 -9.56 11.18 -12.32
CA PRO A 41 -9.21 11.50 -13.71
C PRO A 41 -8.60 12.90 -13.92
N ARG A 42 -8.81 13.82 -12.98
CA ARG A 42 -8.34 15.22 -13.04
C ARG A 42 -6.93 15.39 -12.46
N LEU A 43 -6.45 14.39 -11.71
CA LEU A 43 -5.13 14.43 -11.10
C LEU A 43 -4.05 14.18 -12.15
N ARG A 44 -2.96 14.95 -12.07
CA ARG A 44 -1.75 14.64 -12.84
C ARG A 44 -1.16 13.36 -12.28
N THR A 45 -1.15 12.30 -13.08
CA THR A 45 -0.60 11.00 -12.67
C THR A 45 0.90 10.93 -13.00
N GLY A 46 1.61 10.07 -12.28
CA GLY A 46 3.00 9.72 -12.53
C GLY A 46 3.15 8.22 -12.79
N ALA A 47 4.37 7.71 -12.67
CA ALA A 47 4.63 6.27 -12.77
C ALA A 47 3.80 5.51 -11.71
N VAL A 48 3.09 4.47 -12.16
CA VAL A 48 2.27 3.61 -11.28
C VAL A 48 3.19 2.86 -10.32
N VAL A 49 2.91 2.95 -9.02
CA VAL A 49 3.59 2.14 -8.02
C VAL A 49 2.83 0.82 -7.88
N ARG A 50 3.51 -0.29 -8.16
CA ARG A 50 3.04 -1.65 -7.89
C ARG A 50 3.34 -1.99 -6.44
N SER A 51 2.42 -2.67 -5.77
CA SER A 51 2.56 -3.12 -4.39
C SER A 51 2.11 -4.58 -4.32
N ARG A 52 2.94 -5.44 -3.73
CA ARG A 52 2.61 -6.83 -3.41
C ARG A 52 2.80 -7.06 -1.92
N THR A 53 2.00 -7.95 -1.34
CA THR A 53 2.01 -8.22 0.10
C THR A 53 2.29 -9.70 0.32
N VAL A 54 3.27 -9.98 1.19
CA VAL A 54 3.59 -11.32 1.67
C VAL A 54 3.22 -11.38 3.15
N ARG A 55 2.24 -12.22 3.48
CA ARG A 55 1.88 -12.50 4.87
C ARG A 55 2.82 -13.54 5.44
N VAL A 56 3.41 -13.19 6.57
CA VAL A 56 4.18 -14.10 7.41
C VAL A 56 3.40 -14.37 8.67
N SER A 57 3.17 -15.65 8.99
CA SER A 57 2.39 -16.07 10.17
C SER A 57 3.26 -16.83 11.16
N GLY A 58 2.99 -16.67 12.46
CA GLY A 58 3.63 -17.45 13.52
C GLY A 58 5.01 -16.95 13.96
N VAL A 59 5.53 -15.86 13.39
CA VAL A 59 6.80 -15.24 13.82
C VAL A 59 6.66 -13.73 14.00
N GLY A 60 7.39 -13.20 14.98
CA GLY A 60 7.49 -11.77 15.23
C GLY A 60 8.48 -11.05 14.30
N GLU A 61 8.36 -9.73 14.20
CA GLU A 61 9.15 -8.90 13.28
C GLU A 61 10.67 -9.07 13.46
N GLY A 62 11.14 -9.29 14.69
CA GLY A 62 12.57 -9.49 14.95
C GLY A 62 13.17 -10.70 14.22
N ALA A 63 12.40 -11.76 13.99
CA ALA A 63 12.89 -12.97 13.30
C ALA A 63 13.06 -12.78 11.79
N ILE A 64 12.35 -11.80 11.20
CA ILE A 64 12.37 -11.51 9.75
C ILE A 64 13.20 -10.27 9.42
N ALA A 65 13.63 -9.49 10.42
CA ALA A 65 14.33 -8.21 10.23
C ALA A 65 15.64 -8.35 9.43
N ASP A 66 16.46 -9.36 9.73
CA ASP A 66 17.73 -9.57 9.04
C ASP A 66 17.53 -10.00 7.58
N ILE A 67 16.57 -10.90 7.33
CA ILE A 67 16.19 -11.35 5.98
C ILE A 67 15.67 -10.18 5.16
N LEU A 68 14.77 -9.38 5.74
CA LEU A 68 14.22 -8.19 5.08
C LEU A 68 15.30 -7.15 4.79
N THR A 69 16.25 -6.97 5.70
CA THR A 69 17.39 -6.05 5.52
C THR A 69 18.31 -6.54 4.40
N ALA A 70 18.56 -7.84 4.29
CA ALA A 70 19.34 -8.41 3.20
C ALA A 70 18.63 -8.22 1.85
N ALA A 71 17.33 -8.51 1.78
CA ALA A 71 16.52 -8.32 0.56
C ALA A 71 16.49 -6.84 0.12
N ALA A 72 16.31 -5.91 1.05
CA ALA A 72 16.33 -4.47 0.78
C ALA A 72 17.70 -3.95 0.31
N LYS A 73 18.80 -4.60 0.72
CA LYS A 73 20.15 -4.29 0.21
C LYS A 73 20.38 -4.87 -1.19
N ALA A 74 19.86 -6.06 -1.45
CA ALA A 74 19.98 -6.73 -2.73
C ALA A 74 19.25 -5.98 -3.84
N GLU A 75 18.08 -5.40 -3.55
CA GLU A 75 17.32 -4.62 -4.53
C GLU A 75 16.95 -3.21 -4.05
N ARG A 76 17.72 -2.22 -4.50
CA ARG A 76 17.56 -0.80 -4.10
C ARG A 76 16.49 -0.06 -4.90
N GLU A 77 15.97 -0.66 -5.96
CA GLU A 77 14.91 -0.08 -6.81
C GLU A 77 13.49 -0.43 -6.32
N VAL A 78 13.38 -1.35 -5.37
CA VAL A 78 12.14 -1.68 -4.68
C VAL A 78 12.23 -1.30 -3.20
N SER A 79 11.09 -0.96 -2.62
CA SER A 79 10.94 -0.64 -1.21
C SER A 79 10.29 -1.81 -0.49
N PHE A 80 10.82 -2.14 0.69
CA PHE A 80 10.26 -3.14 1.58
C PHE A 80 9.70 -2.46 2.83
N GLY A 81 8.57 -2.94 3.33
CA GLY A 81 7.97 -2.47 4.59
C GLY A 81 7.42 -3.63 5.41
N SER A 82 7.54 -3.54 6.73
CA SER A 82 7.01 -4.51 7.70
C SER A 82 5.83 -3.90 8.47
N TYR A 83 4.72 -4.63 8.52
CA TYR A 83 3.51 -4.23 9.24
C TYR A 83 3.04 -5.37 10.15
N PRO A 84 3.46 -5.39 11.44
CA PRO A 84 3.05 -6.43 12.38
C PRO A 84 1.55 -6.38 12.67
N PHE A 85 0.94 -7.54 12.88
CA PHE A 85 -0.45 -7.70 13.29
C PHE A 85 -0.60 -8.75 14.40
N GLY A 86 -1.72 -8.72 15.12
CA GLY A 86 -1.98 -9.65 16.23
C GLY A 86 -1.88 -9.05 17.64
N HIS A 87 -1.69 -7.74 17.77
CA HIS A 87 -1.83 -7.04 19.04
C HIS A 87 -3.32 -6.88 19.40
N GLY A 88 -3.95 -7.90 20.00
CA GLY A 88 -5.27 -7.72 20.61
C GLY A 88 -6.11 -8.97 20.91
N SER A 89 -5.96 -10.08 20.18
CA SER A 89 -6.84 -11.25 20.33
C SER A 89 -6.08 -12.55 20.12
N VAL A 90 -6.40 -13.56 20.95
CA VAL A 90 -5.89 -14.93 20.83
C VAL A 90 -6.21 -15.47 19.43
N GLY A 91 -5.20 -15.63 18.57
CA GLY A 91 -5.40 -16.35 17.31
C GLY A 91 -4.29 -16.21 16.27
N GLU A 92 -3.81 -15.00 15.98
CA GLU A 92 -2.85 -14.83 14.87
C GLU A 92 -1.87 -13.68 15.16
N VAL A 93 -0.59 -14.05 15.32
CA VAL A 93 0.55 -13.11 15.36
C VAL A 93 1.33 -13.30 14.08
N GLY A 94 1.68 -12.19 13.43
CA GLY A 94 2.43 -12.22 12.19
C GLY A 94 2.82 -10.84 11.71
N THR A 95 3.40 -10.78 10.52
CA THR A 95 3.81 -9.53 9.88
C THR A 95 3.44 -9.57 8.40
N ASN A 96 2.82 -8.50 7.90
CA ASN A 96 2.64 -8.28 6.48
C ASN A 96 3.88 -7.56 5.94
N LEU A 97 4.60 -8.23 5.04
CA LEU A 97 5.74 -7.69 4.32
C LEU A 97 5.24 -7.10 3.00
N VAL A 98 5.39 -5.80 2.82
CA VAL A 98 4.91 -5.07 1.64
C VAL A 98 6.10 -4.70 0.76
N VAL A 99 6.08 -5.15 -0.48
CA VAL A 99 7.09 -4.83 -1.50
C VAL A 99 6.48 -3.87 -2.51
N ARG A 100 7.12 -2.72 -2.72
CA ARG A 100 6.66 -1.66 -3.62
C ARG A 100 7.73 -1.24 -4.63
N GLY A 101 7.32 -0.96 -5.85
CA GLY A 101 8.23 -0.49 -6.88
C GLY A 101 7.50 0.02 -8.11
N ARG A 102 8.24 0.64 -9.05
CA ARG A 102 7.68 1.12 -10.33
C ARG A 102 7.77 0.08 -11.45
N ASP A 103 8.67 -0.88 -11.31
CA ASP A 103 8.89 -1.98 -12.25
C ASP A 103 8.25 -3.25 -11.70
N GLU A 104 7.27 -3.78 -12.42
CA GLU A 104 6.52 -4.98 -12.02
C GLU A 104 7.39 -6.24 -11.98
N ALA A 105 8.34 -6.38 -12.92
CA ALA A 105 9.22 -7.53 -12.97
C ALA A 105 10.18 -7.53 -11.77
N LYS A 106 10.70 -6.36 -11.38
CA LYS A 106 11.54 -6.24 -10.18
C LYS A 106 10.78 -6.50 -8.90
N VAL A 107 9.54 -6.00 -8.79
CA VAL A 107 8.69 -6.27 -7.63
C VAL A 107 8.38 -7.78 -7.54
N ALA A 108 8.04 -8.43 -8.65
CA ALA A 108 7.79 -9.87 -8.68
C ALA A 108 9.04 -10.67 -8.28
N ALA A 109 10.21 -10.36 -8.86
CA ALA A 109 11.47 -11.02 -8.53
C ALA A 109 11.86 -10.83 -7.05
N ALA A 110 11.70 -9.62 -6.52
CA ALA A 110 11.95 -9.32 -5.10
C ALA A 110 11.01 -10.12 -4.17
N VAL A 111 9.73 -10.26 -4.52
CA VAL A 111 8.78 -11.08 -3.77
C VAL A 111 9.17 -12.56 -3.81
N THR A 112 9.51 -13.09 -4.98
CA THR A 112 9.95 -14.49 -5.12
C THR A 112 11.21 -14.77 -4.31
N GLY A 113 12.21 -13.89 -4.38
CA GLY A 113 13.43 -13.99 -3.57
C GLY A 113 13.14 -13.96 -2.07
N LEU A 114 12.33 -12.98 -1.64
CA LEU A 114 11.96 -12.84 -0.23
C LEU A 114 11.22 -14.08 0.30
N VAL A 115 10.27 -14.63 -0.45
CA VAL A 115 9.55 -15.86 -0.06
C VAL A 115 10.50 -17.06 -0.01
N ALA A 116 11.45 -17.17 -0.94
CA ALA A 116 12.43 -18.24 -0.93
C ALA A 116 13.35 -18.16 0.30
N ASP A 117 13.84 -16.97 0.65
CA ASP A 117 14.70 -16.75 1.81
C ASP A 117 13.96 -17.03 3.13
N LEU A 118 12.71 -16.59 3.24
CA LEU A 118 11.85 -16.90 4.39
C LEU A 118 11.60 -18.40 4.53
N THR A 119 11.30 -19.08 3.42
CA THR A 119 11.09 -20.54 3.41
C THR A 119 12.36 -21.29 3.79
N ALA A 120 13.53 -20.85 3.32
CA ALA A 120 14.82 -21.42 3.68
C ALA A 120 15.14 -21.25 5.18
N ALA A 121 14.67 -20.17 5.79
CA ALA A 121 14.74 -19.95 7.24
C ALA A 121 13.67 -20.71 8.06
N GLY A 122 12.82 -21.52 7.40
CA GLY A 122 11.75 -22.27 8.05
C GLY A 122 10.51 -21.43 8.42
N ILE A 123 10.39 -20.22 7.85
CA ILE A 123 9.31 -19.28 8.11
C ILE A 123 8.21 -19.47 7.07
N VAL A 124 6.96 -19.67 7.52
CA VAL A 124 5.81 -19.80 6.63
C VAL A 124 5.38 -18.43 6.12
N ALA A 125 5.50 -18.23 4.81
CA ALA A 125 5.16 -16.98 4.13
C ALA A 125 4.31 -17.27 2.87
N ALA A 126 3.28 -16.47 2.63
CA ALA A 126 2.41 -16.57 1.46
C ALA A 126 2.03 -15.19 0.92
N GLU A 127 1.96 -15.05 -0.41
CA GLU A 127 1.43 -13.83 -1.04
C GLU A 127 -0.09 -13.73 -0.82
N VAL A 128 -0.59 -12.52 -0.54
CA VAL A 128 -2.01 -12.20 -0.23
C VAL A 128 -2.50 -10.99 -0.99
#